data_AF-A0A2A6BPI9-F1
#
_entry.id   AF-A0A2A6BPI9-F1
#
_cell.length_a   1.000
_cell.length_b   1.000
_cell.length_c   1.000
_cell.angle_alpha   90.00
_cell.angle_beta   90.00
_cell.angle_gamma   90.00
#
_symmetry.space_group_name_H-M   'P 1'
#
loop_
_entity.id
_entity.type
_entity.pdbx_description
1 polymer ?
#
loop_
_entity_poly.entity_id
_entity_poly.type
_entity_poly.pdbx_seq_one_letter_code
_entity_poly.pdbx_strand_id
1 'polypeptide(L)'
;MNFSLIKINNIDIPRTRTLLMQLPKIDKFKFDWIRNVLDLHYARIIDDNTLLHIVKNTRHAKLGSSDCSAQGIWNAFQVICSENEKCACLEFETPKASVIELFDLINPTSRGALYDLDWKRGSMNFTDPQSQSKLHVSAFATIPGNVVVTMTKASFSKEIIDWYF
;
A
#
# COMPACT_ATOMS: atom_id res chain seq x y z
N MET A 1 14.02 -17.94 -9.61
CA MET A 1 13.52 -16.86 -8.74
C MET A 1 13.41 -17.41 -7.34
N ASN A 2 14.10 -16.80 -6.36
CA ASN A 2 14.00 -17.19 -4.95
C ASN A 2 12.91 -16.35 -4.30
N PHE A 3 11.86 -17.00 -3.80
CA PHE A 3 10.79 -16.36 -3.06
C PHE A 3 10.94 -16.73 -1.58
N SER A 4 10.93 -15.73 -0.70
CA SER A 4 10.91 -15.94 0.74
C SER A 4 9.45 -15.89 1.21
N LEU A 5 8.86 -17.06 1.49
CA LEU A 5 7.51 -17.17 2.04
C LEU A 5 7.61 -17.35 3.56
N ILE A 6 7.07 -16.40 4.33
CA ILE A 6 7.01 -16.50 5.80
C ILE A 6 5.57 -16.89 6.19
N LYS A 7 5.35 -18.12 6.68
CA LYS A 7 4.07 -18.59 7.26
C LYS A 7 4.14 -18.52 8.79
N ILE A 8 3.19 -17.82 9.44
CA ILE A 8 3.13 -17.66 10.90
C ILE A 8 1.74 -18.07 11.40
N ASN A 9 1.66 -19.06 12.30
CA ASN A 9 0.40 -19.63 12.83
C ASN A 9 -0.06 -19.04 14.18
N ASN A 10 0.73 -18.13 14.77
CA ASN A 10 0.39 -17.33 15.95
C ASN A 10 1.16 -16.02 15.86
N ILE A 11 0.46 -14.90 15.80
CA ILE A 11 1.03 -13.66 15.29
C ILE A 11 1.50 -12.80 16.45
N ASP A 12 2.82 -12.83 16.64
CA ASP A 12 3.53 -11.87 17.47
C ASP A 12 3.82 -10.63 16.62
N ILE A 13 2.92 -9.64 16.69
CA ILE A 13 3.01 -8.40 15.90
C ILE A 13 4.37 -7.71 16.09
N PRO A 14 4.87 -7.47 17.33
CA PRO A 14 6.20 -6.92 17.54
C PRO A 14 7.30 -7.71 16.82
N ARG A 15 7.33 -9.03 16.98
CA ARG A 15 8.34 -9.88 16.35
C ARG A 15 8.27 -9.83 14.82
N THR A 16 7.07 -9.87 14.25
CA THR A 16 6.89 -9.79 12.80
C THR A 16 7.36 -8.44 12.27
N ARG A 17 7.03 -7.33 12.94
CA ARG A 17 7.55 -6.01 12.58
C ARG A 17 9.07 -5.99 12.64
N THR A 18 9.69 -6.52 13.69
CA THR A 18 11.16 -6.62 13.78
C THR A 18 11.75 -7.36 12.59
N LEU A 19 11.14 -8.46 12.15
CA LEU A 19 11.59 -9.21 10.97
C LEU A 19 11.42 -8.41 9.67
N LEU A 20 10.30 -7.71 9.50
CA LEU A 20 10.09 -6.85 8.33
C LEU A 20 11.07 -5.68 8.27
N MET A 21 11.44 -5.12 9.42
CA MET A 21 12.46 -4.07 9.52
C MET A 21 13.88 -4.57 9.21
N GLN A 22 14.08 -5.89 9.12
CA GLN A 22 15.34 -6.50 8.69
C GLN A 22 15.33 -6.87 7.20
N LEU A 23 14.27 -6.54 6.46
CA LEU A 23 14.18 -6.84 5.03
C LEU A 23 15.34 -6.15 4.28
N PRO A 24 16.22 -6.91 3.60
CA PRO A 24 17.28 -6.32 2.78
C PRO A 24 16.70 -5.76 1.48
N LYS A 25 17.51 -4.99 0.73
CA LYS A 25 17.10 -4.52 -0.60
C LYS A 25 16.87 -5.72 -1.53
N ILE A 26 15.63 -5.89 -1.98
CA ILE A 26 15.20 -6.96 -2.89
C ILE A 26 14.32 -6.37 -4.00
N ASP A 27 14.26 -7.02 -5.15
CA ASP A 27 13.43 -6.51 -6.26
C ASP A 27 11.93 -6.66 -5.95
N LYS A 28 11.52 -7.82 -5.43
CA LYS A 28 10.10 -8.15 -5.26
C LYS A 28 9.81 -8.73 -3.88
N PHE A 29 8.74 -8.25 -3.27
CA PHE A 29 8.29 -8.67 -1.96
C PHE A 29 6.78 -8.92 -1.95
N LYS A 30 6.35 -10.08 -1.45
CA LYS A 30 4.94 -10.36 -1.23
C LYS A 30 4.75 -10.76 0.22
N PHE A 31 3.95 -10.00 0.94
CA PHE A 31 3.55 -10.30 2.31
C PHE A 31 2.09 -10.73 2.32
N ASP A 32 1.89 -12.03 2.11
CA ASP A 32 0.55 -12.65 2.06
C ASP A 32 0.31 -13.41 3.35
N TRP A 33 -0.64 -12.94 4.14
CA TRP A 33 -0.99 -13.55 5.42
C TRP A 33 -2.32 -14.25 5.29
N ILE A 34 -2.35 -15.52 5.68
CA ILE A 34 -3.54 -16.36 5.55
C ILE A 34 -4.66 -15.73 6.36
N ARG A 35 -5.63 -15.19 5.61
CA ARG A 35 -6.84 -14.54 6.07
C ARG A 35 -7.75 -15.56 6.74
N ASN A 36 -7.55 -15.85 8.02
CA ASN A 36 -8.69 -16.22 8.84
C ASN A 36 -9.46 -14.91 9.11
N VAL A 37 -10.49 -14.72 8.28
CA VAL A 37 -11.20 -13.49 7.89
C VAL A 37 -11.82 -12.68 9.05
N LEU A 38 -11.61 -13.06 10.29
CA LEU A 38 -12.33 -12.52 11.44
C LEU A 38 -11.48 -11.72 12.43
N ASP A 39 -10.14 -11.80 12.37
CA ASP A 39 -9.29 -11.07 13.30
C ASP A 39 -8.82 -9.72 12.73
N LEU A 40 -9.58 -8.67 13.05
CA LEU A 40 -9.25 -7.26 12.80
C LEU A 40 -7.87 -6.86 13.37
N HIS A 41 -7.33 -7.63 14.32
CA HIS A 41 -6.03 -7.38 14.93
C HIS A 41 -4.86 -7.53 13.95
N TYR A 42 -4.98 -8.31 12.88
CA TYR A 42 -3.91 -8.51 11.89
C TYR A 42 -3.74 -7.35 10.91
N ALA A 43 -4.71 -6.43 10.86
CA ALA A 43 -4.59 -5.19 10.08
C ALA A 43 -3.45 -4.29 10.54
N ARG A 44 -2.85 -4.55 11.72
CA ARG A 44 -1.91 -3.65 12.38
C ARG A 44 -0.44 -3.98 12.15
N ILE A 45 -0.06 -5.01 11.40
CA ILE A 45 1.37 -5.38 11.31
C ILE A 45 2.14 -4.31 10.56
N ILE A 46 1.59 -3.86 9.44
CA ILE A 46 2.19 -2.80 8.62
C ILE A 46 1.73 -1.46 9.18
N ASP A 47 2.59 -0.81 9.96
CA ASP A 47 2.46 0.60 10.35
C ASP A 47 3.28 1.49 9.41
N ASP A 48 3.24 2.81 9.61
CA ASP A 48 3.94 3.81 8.80
C ASP A 48 5.44 3.50 8.65
N ASN A 49 6.11 3.12 9.73
CA ASN A 49 7.55 2.84 9.73
C ASN A 49 7.85 1.56 8.94
N THR A 50 7.05 0.53 9.14
CA THR A 50 7.20 -0.75 8.44
C THR A 50 6.94 -0.58 6.94
N LEU A 51 5.89 0.17 6.57
CA LEU A 51 5.58 0.49 5.18
C LEU A 51 6.76 1.22 4.52
N LEU A 52 7.26 2.28 5.15
CA LEU A 52 8.38 3.06 4.64
C LEU A 52 9.65 2.23 4.48
N HIS A 53 9.95 1.35 5.43
CA HIS A 53 11.10 0.45 5.33
C HIS A 53 10.96 -0.49 4.15
N ILE A 54 9.78 -1.12 3.97
CA ILE A 54 9.51 -2.01 2.84
C ILE A 54 9.68 -1.26 1.52
N VAL A 55 9.06 -0.09 1.37
CA VAL A 55 9.12 0.70 0.13
C VAL A 55 10.54 1.12 -0.22
N LYS A 56 11.38 1.46 0.77
CA LYS A 56 12.80 1.80 0.53
C LYS A 56 13.66 0.60 0.14
N ASN A 57 13.25 -0.60 0.53
CA ASN A 57 14.02 -1.83 0.32
C ASN A 57 13.41 -2.73 -0.74
N THR A 58 12.35 -2.30 -1.43
CA THR A 58 11.67 -3.11 -2.44
C THR A 58 11.31 -2.27 -3.65
N ARG A 59 11.47 -2.84 -4.84
CA ARG A 59 10.98 -2.20 -6.06
C ARG A 59 9.50 -2.49 -6.29
N HIS A 60 9.09 -3.72 -6.01
CA HIS A 60 7.72 -4.19 -6.09
C HIS A 60 7.29 -4.83 -4.77
N ALA A 61 6.21 -4.35 -4.19
CA ALA A 61 5.65 -4.90 -2.95
C ALA A 61 4.14 -5.10 -3.06
N LYS A 62 3.66 -6.29 -2.69
CA LYS A 62 2.23 -6.54 -2.44
C LYS A 62 2.06 -6.99 -1.00
N LEU A 63 1.36 -6.19 -0.22
CA LEU A 63 1.15 -6.38 1.21
C LEU A 63 -0.32 -6.71 1.48
N GLY A 64 -0.58 -7.20 2.69
CA GLY A 64 -1.93 -7.35 3.20
C GLY A 64 -2.52 -6.03 3.70
N SER A 65 -3.34 -6.14 4.74
CA SER A 65 -3.86 -4.97 5.45
C SER A 65 -2.77 -4.27 6.25
N SER A 66 -2.86 -2.95 6.25
CA SER A 66 -2.03 -2.03 7.00
C SER A 66 -2.89 -1.12 7.88
N ASP A 67 -2.27 -0.53 8.88
CA ASP A 67 -2.85 0.47 9.78
C ASP A 67 -2.02 1.75 9.63
N CYS A 68 -1.89 2.21 8.38
CA CYS A 68 -1.10 3.39 8.04
C CYS A 68 -1.93 4.65 8.18
N SER A 69 -1.29 5.71 8.65
CA SER A 69 -1.84 7.06 8.65
C SER A 69 -1.84 7.65 7.23
N ALA A 70 -2.64 8.70 7.00
CA ALA A 70 -2.56 9.48 5.76
C ALA A 70 -1.13 9.93 5.45
N GLN A 71 -0.42 10.42 6.48
CA GLN A 71 0.96 10.88 6.34
C GLN A 71 1.92 9.73 5.98
N GLY A 72 1.74 8.55 6.58
CA GLY A 72 2.53 7.36 6.25
C GLY A 72 2.36 6.94 4.78
N ILE A 73 1.11 6.91 4.31
CA ILE A 73 0.78 6.61 2.91
C ILE A 73 1.40 7.67 1.98
N TRP A 74 1.29 8.95 2.33
CA TRP A 74 1.90 10.02 1.54
C TRP A 74 3.43 9.92 1.46
N ASN A 75 4.09 9.67 2.60
CA ASN A 75 5.54 9.52 2.65
C ASN A 75 6.00 8.32 1.80
N ALA A 76 5.27 7.19 1.84
CA ALA A 76 5.56 6.03 0.99
C ALA A 76 5.43 6.36 -0.49
N PHE A 77 4.39 7.11 -0.88
CA PHE A 77 4.22 7.58 -2.24
C PHE A 77 5.36 8.50 -2.68
N GLN A 78 5.80 9.43 -1.82
CA GLN A 78 6.96 10.29 -2.11
C GLN A 78 8.25 9.49 -2.34
N VAL A 79 8.49 8.43 -1.58
CA VAL A 79 9.65 7.54 -1.81
C VAL A 79 9.57 6.94 -3.22
N ILE A 80 8.41 6.41 -3.62
CA ILE A 80 8.18 5.90 -4.98
C ILE A 80 8.42 7.00 -6.03
N CYS A 81 7.93 8.21 -5.82
CA CYS A 81 8.17 9.35 -6.71
C CYS A 81 9.65 9.73 -6.81
N SER A 82 10.44 9.51 -5.76
CA SER A 82 11.87 9.85 -5.71
C SER A 82 12.82 8.75 -6.23
N GLU A 83 12.37 7.50 -6.33
CA GLU A 83 13.24 6.36 -6.67
C GLU A 83 13.88 6.50 -8.08
N ASN A 84 15.19 6.32 -8.23
CA ASN A 84 15.82 6.49 -9.54
C ASN A 84 15.45 5.40 -10.56
N GLU A 85 14.87 4.31 -10.09
CA GLU A 85 14.50 3.16 -10.92
C GLU A 85 13.28 3.47 -11.81
N LYS A 86 13.25 2.86 -13.00
CA LYS A 86 12.25 3.18 -14.04
C LYS A 86 10.83 2.71 -13.73
N CYS A 87 10.65 1.78 -12.80
CA CYS A 87 9.35 1.21 -12.47
C CYS A 87 9.36 0.76 -11.02
N ALA A 88 8.34 1.11 -10.25
CA ALA A 88 8.13 0.64 -8.89
C ALA A 88 6.63 0.48 -8.63
N CYS A 89 6.25 -0.49 -7.81
CA CYS A 89 4.84 -0.75 -7.49
C CYS A 89 4.68 -1.13 -6.02
N LEU A 90 3.68 -0.55 -5.35
CA LEU A 90 3.27 -0.92 -4.00
C LEU A 90 1.75 -1.10 -3.96
N GLU A 91 1.28 -2.25 -3.50
CA GLU A 91 -0.15 -2.48 -3.24
C GLU A 91 -0.37 -2.96 -1.81
N PHE A 92 -1.39 -2.40 -1.14
CA PHE A 92 -1.80 -2.81 0.19
C PHE A 92 -3.24 -2.40 0.50
N GLU A 93 -3.84 -3.01 1.51
CA GLU A 93 -5.15 -2.61 2.04
C GLU A 93 -4.97 -1.65 3.23
N THR A 94 -5.82 -0.64 3.38
CA THR A 94 -5.75 0.31 4.50
C THR A 94 -7.15 0.82 4.86
N PRO A 95 -7.39 1.30 6.09
CA PRO A 95 -8.66 1.91 6.45
C PRO A 95 -9.06 3.04 5.49
N LYS A 96 -10.32 3.05 5.07
CA LYS A 96 -10.90 4.10 4.21
C LYS A 96 -10.68 5.51 4.79
N ALA A 97 -10.74 5.64 6.12
CA ALA A 97 -10.54 6.91 6.81
C ALA A 97 -9.17 7.53 6.52
N SER A 98 -8.10 6.73 6.56
CA SER A 98 -6.74 7.20 6.26
C SER A 98 -6.62 7.73 4.83
N VAL A 99 -7.36 7.15 3.88
CA VAL A 99 -7.34 7.60 2.48
C VAL A 99 -8.14 8.89 2.29
N ILE A 100 -9.29 9.03 2.96
CA ILE A 100 -10.04 10.29 2.93
C ILE A 100 -9.15 11.43 3.45
N GLU A 101 -8.50 11.21 4.59
CA GLU A 101 -7.57 12.18 5.18
C GLU A 101 -6.38 12.47 4.24
N LEU A 102 -5.86 11.47 3.53
CA LEU A 102 -4.81 11.64 2.53
C LEU A 102 -5.24 12.58 1.39
N PHE A 103 -6.44 12.40 0.84
CA PHE A 103 -6.90 13.28 -0.22
C PHE A 103 -7.20 14.69 0.28
N ASP A 104 -7.69 14.84 1.52
CA ASP A 104 -7.81 16.15 2.17
C ASP A 104 -6.43 16.81 2.38
N LEU A 105 -5.37 16.02 2.62
CA LEU A 105 -3.99 16.50 2.72
C LEU A 105 -3.42 16.96 1.36
N ILE A 106 -3.64 16.17 0.31
CA ILE A 106 -3.10 16.44 -1.04
C ILE A 106 -3.88 17.57 -1.74
N ASN A 107 -5.20 17.64 -1.52
CA ASN A 107 -6.06 18.63 -2.15
C ASN A 107 -7.05 19.23 -1.13
N PRO A 108 -6.61 20.22 -0.34
CA PRO A 108 -7.42 20.84 0.71
C PRO A 108 -8.71 21.51 0.18
N THR A 109 -8.69 21.92 -1.08
CA THR A 109 -9.83 22.55 -1.77
C THR A 109 -10.96 21.59 -2.12
N SER A 110 -10.73 20.28 -2.08
CA SER A 110 -11.76 19.24 -2.30
C SER A 110 -12.43 18.72 -1.03
N ARG A 111 -12.16 19.35 0.13
CA ARG A 111 -12.82 19.02 1.41
C ARG A 111 -14.34 19.00 1.24
N GLY A 112 -14.95 17.83 1.47
CA GLY A 112 -16.39 17.62 1.36
C GLY A 112 -16.82 16.81 0.13
N ALA A 113 -16.18 16.98 -1.03
CA ALA A 113 -16.58 16.28 -2.27
C ALA A 113 -16.29 14.77 -2.25
N LEU A 114 -15.32 14.35 -1.42
CA LEU A 114 -14.88 12.96 -1.30
C LEU A 114 -15.78 12.10 -0.39
N TYR A 115 -16.55 12.74 0.48
CA TYR A 115 -17.47 12.07 1.40
C TYR A 115 -18.75 11.59 0.70
N ASP A 116 -19.14 12.26 -0.40
CA ASP A 116 -20.29 11.90 -1.25
C ASP A 116 -19.96 10.94 -2.39
N LEU A 117 -18.68 10.59 -2.60
CA LEU A 117 -18.33 9.57 -3.58
C LEU A 117 -18.90 8.22 -3.14
N ASP A 118 -19.83 7.67 -3.92
CA ASP A 118 -20.31 6.31 -3.71
C ASP A 118 -19.19 5.32 -4.04
N TRP A 119 -18.41 4.96 -3.02
CA TRP A 119 -17.30 4.00 -3.10
C TRP A 119 -17.74 2.62 -3.61
N LYS A 120 -19.05 2.35 -3.80
CA LYS A 120 -19.56 1.11 -4.37
C LYS A 120 -19.05 0.81 -5.78
N ARG A 121 -18.58 1.80 -6.54
CA ARG A 121 -17.96 1.62 -7.88
C ARG A 121 -16.76 2.55 -8.16
N GLY A 122 -16.44 3.45 -7.24
CA GLY A 122 -15.45 4.50 -7.44
C GLY A 122 -14.01 4.01 -7.26
N SER A 123 -13.14 4.42 -8.19
CA SER A 123 -11.70 4.47 -7.95
C SER A 123 -11.26 5.92 -7.95
N MET A 124 -10.24 6.24 -7.18
CA MET A 124 -9.61 7.56 -7.18
C MET A 124 -8.19 7.46 -7.69
N ASN A 125 -7.77 8.50 -8.40
CA ASN A 125 -6.44 8.58 -8.98
C ASN A 125 -5.84 9.94 -8.64
N PHE A 126 -4.63 9.90 -8.14
CA PHE A 126 -3.75 11.06 -8.07
C PHE A 126 -2.54 10.78 -8.95
N THR A 127 -2.10 11.77 -9.73
CA THR A 127 -0.89 11.68 -10.54
C THR A 127 0.03 12.82 -10.15
N ASP A 128 1.24 12.47 -9.73
CA ASP A 128 2.27 13.46 -9.46
C ASP A 128 2.75 14.07 -10.79
N PRO A 129 2.63 15.40 -10.98
CA PRO A 129 2.89 16.03 -12.28
C PRO A 129 4.36 15.95 -12.70
N GLN A 130 5.29 15.85 -11.75
CA GLN A 130 6.73 15.86 -12.03
C GLN A 130 7.25 14.47 -12.40
N SER A 131 6.93 13.46 -11.59
CA SER A 131 7.41 12.09 -11.76
C SER A 131 6.50 11.23 -12.64
N GLN A 132 5.28 11.70 -12.95
CA GLN A 132 4.22 10.91 -13.61
C GLN A 132 3.82 9.66 -12.81
N SER A 133 4.21 9.58 -11.53
CA SER A 133 3.82 8.50 -10.62
C SER A 133 2.34 8.63 -10.28
N LYS A 134 1.68 7.49 -10.07
CA LYS A 134 0.25 7.42 -9.83
C LYS A 134 -0.03 6.78 -8.48
N LEU A 135 -0.95 7.37 -7.74
CA LEU A 135 -1.57 6.81 -6.56
C LEU A 135 -3.02 6.48 -6.96
N HIS A 136 -3.31 5.20 -7.08
CA HIS A 136 -4.64 4.67 -7.37
C HIS A 136 -5.25 4.10 -6.09
N VAL A 137 -6.52 4.38 -5.87
CA VAL A 137 -7.28 3.83 -4.76
C VAL A 137 -8.54 3.18 -5.30
N SER A 138 -8.80 1.94 -4.91
CA SER A 138 -10.01 1.22 -5.29
C SER A 138 -10.74 0.65 -4.07
N ALA A 139 -12.07 0.55 -4.17
CA ALA A 139 -12.90 0.04 -3.09
C ALA A 139 -12.92 -1.50 -2.97
N PHE A 140 -12.18 -2.23 -3.82
CA PHE A 140 -12.17 -3.69 -3.87
C PHE A 140 -11.28 -4.32 -2.80
N ALA A 141 -11.42 -3.87 -1.55
CA ALA A 141 -10.72 -4.45 -0.41
C ALA A 141 -11.39 -5.75 0.03
N THR A 142 -10.61 -6.59 0.70
CA THR A 142 -11.10 -7.86 1.23
C THR A 142 -11.63 -7.74 2.65
N ILE A 143 -11.21 -6.69 3.36
CA ILE A 143 -11.69 -6.35 4.70
C ILE A 143 -12.76 -5.24 4.60
N PRO A 144 -13.95 -5.43 5.19
CA PRO A 144 -14.96 -4.37 5.26
C PRO A 144 -14.42 -3.09 5.90
N GLY A 145 -14.63 -1.94 5.25
CA GLY A 145 -14.15 -0.64 5.73
C GLY A 145 -12.74 -0.28 5.27
N ASN A 146 -12.01 -1.20 4.64
CA ASN A 146 -10.74 -0.91 3.99
C ASN A 146 -10.92 -0.58 2.51
N VAL A 147 -9.86 -0.03 1.92
CA VAL A 147 -9.68 0.21 0.49
C VAL A 147 -8.32 -0.32 0.06
N VAL A 148 -8.16 -0.65 -1.23
CA VAL A 148 -6.86 -1.01 -1.81
C VAL A 148 -6.18 0.25 -2.31
N VAL A 149 -4.95 0.46 -1.89
CA VAL A 149 -4.07 1.52 -2.38
C VAL A 149 -3.00 0.87 -3.25
N THR A 150 -2.87 1.36 -4.49
CA THR A 150 -1.85 0.96 -5.43
C THR A 150 -1.05 2.20 -5.83
N MET A 151 0.26 2.19 -5.56
CA MET A 151 1.19 3.25 -5.96
C MET A 151 2.09 2.73 -7.05
N THR A 152 2.25 3.49 -8.13
CA THR A 152 3.08 3.07 -9.27
C THR A 152 3.95 4.22 -9.77
N LYS A 153 5.21 3.93 -10.06
CA LYS A 153 6.08 4.78 -10.88
C LYS A 153 6.12 4.22 -12.30
N ALA A 154 5.82 5.07 -13.29
CA ALA A 154 5.73 4.82 -14.75
C ALA A 154 4.36 4.43 -15.34
N SER A 155 4.24 4.60 -16.66
CA SER A 155 3.12 4.20 -17.49
C SER A 155 2.97 2.67 -17.47
N PHE A 156 1.94 2.19 -16.74
CA PHE A 156 1.39 0.82 -16.73
C PHE A 156 1.96 -0.07 -17.85
N SER A 157 3.06 -0.77 -17.56
CA SER A 157 3.61 -1.76 -18.48
C SER A 157 2.97 -3.12 -18.18
N LYS A 158 2.81 -3.93 -19.22
CA LYS A 158 2.19 -5.27 -19.19
C LYS A 158 2.80 -6.20 -18.12
N GLU A 159 4.07 -5.98 -17.75
CA GLU A 159 4.79 -6.76 -16.72
C GLU A 159 4.16 -6.67 -15.32
N ILE A 160 3.42 -5.61 -15.02
CA ILE A 160 2.70 -5.47 -13.74
C ILE A 160 1.45 -6.38 -13.73
N ILE A 161 0.81 -6.59 -14.88
CA ILE A 161 -0.42 -7.40 -15.02
C ILE A 161 -0.12 -8.87 -14.66
N ASP A 162 1.01 -9.40 -15.11
CA ASP A 162 1.43 -10.79 -14.82
C ASP A 162 1.76 -11.04 -13.34
N TRP A 163 1.77 -10.00 -12.50
CA TRP A 163 1.93 -10.12 -11.04
C TRP A 163 0.60 -10.12 -10.28
N TYR A 164 -0.46 -9.61 -10.90
CA TYR A 164 -1.78 -9.47 -10.30
C TYR A 164 -2.78 -10.54 -10.77
N PHE A 165 -2.49 -11.24 -11.86
CA PHE A 165 -3.30 -12.30 -12.47
C PHE A 165 -2.47 -13.56 -12.72
#